data_AF-A0A8S1SL01-F1
#
_entry.id   AF-A0A8S1SL01-F1
#
_cell.length_a   1.000
_cell.length_b   1.000
_cell.length_c   1.000
_cell.angle_alpha   90.00
_cell.angle_beta   90.00
_cell.angle_gamma   90.00
#
_symmetry.space_group_name_H-M   'P 1'
#
loop_
_entity.id
_entity.type
_entity.pdbx_description
1 polymer ?
#
loop_
_entity_poly.entity_id
_entity_poly.type
_entity_poly.pdbx_seq_one_letter_code
_entity_poly.pdbx_strand_id
1 'polypeptide(L)'
;MDNAEGIITEIFKNEIQVKRIKKEIQSLTQLKKEDFKITLKTLSPNLQIIVEMPPIKQLNSNKPIIFALYLDSRFPFVFPKVHILSQVTKPTLSDGRDYIENIISGPWSPSILLYEIVKMFPQFLETIEKNQNNKDYLLKLGKYQENQEFDLNIGLENVEYLQCKQIINGKQFPRTILISDSYLLNLEYQNKESLLLNYYSIANLQKIERVQKNLLLNWLMNDGSLIIQTLTSANIDQLQNTINSYKLGQNVKKINQDDVTLQKFETIQIYDLLQQLSLNEIELSKNLNKNSLNNLMTSYQQIIEYYSAFSDEDYKQYVTLLQALLSREDVQTILASPAK
;
A
#
# COMPACT_ATOMS: atom_id res chain seq x y z
N MET A 1 -13.20 37.98 5.21
CA MET A 1 -13.25 36.50 5.33
C MET A 1 -14.70 36.07 5.12
N ASP A 2 -15.40 36.71 4.18
CA ASP A 2 -16.85 36.91 4.31
C ASP A 2 -17.66 35.79 3.66
N ASN A 3 -16.98 34.83 3.03
CA ASN A 3 -17.57 33.63 2.44
C ASN A 3 -17.38 32.37 3.28
N ALA A 4 -16.69 32.45 4.44
CA ALA A 4 -16.43 31.27 5.27
C ALA A 4 -17.71 30.71 5.93
N GLU A 5 -18.67 31.59 6.23
CA GLU A 5 -19.88 31.22 6.97
C GLU A 5 -20.82 30.34 6.13
N GLY A 6 -21.03 30.71 4.86
CA GLY A 6 -21.83 29.89 3.92
C GLY A 6 -21.23 28.50 3.72
N ILE A 7 -19.91 28.42 3.52
CA ILE A 7 -19.18 27.16 3.35
C ILE A 7 -19.34 26.24 4.57
N ILE A 8 -19.19 26.78 5.78
CA ILE A 8 -19.33 25.98 7.01
C ILE A 8 -20.76 25.44 7.14
N THR A 9 -21.78 26.26 6.85
CA THR A 9 -23.18 25.83 6.98
C THR A 9 -23.63 24.83 5.91
N GLU A 10 -22.98 24.79 4.75
CA GLU A 10 -23.23 23.78 3.71
C GLU A 10 -22.72 22.39 4.13
N ILE A 11 -21.58 22.34 4.80
CA ILE A 11 -20.92 21.09 5.19
C ILE A 11 -21.42 20.59 6.56
N PHE A 12 -21.56 21.50 7.53
CA PHE A 12 -21.86 21.18 8.92
C PHE A 12 -23.29 21.56 9.26
N LYS A 13 -24.12 20.54 9.52
CA LYS A 13 -25.56 20.73 9.79
C LYS A 13 -25.87 20.98 11.26
N ASN A 14 -25.00 20.59 12.18
CA ASN A 14 -25.21 20.75 13.61
C ASN A 14 -24.72 22.12 14.11
N GLU A 15 -25.58 22.89 14.79
CA GLU A 15 -25.23 24.23 15.29
C GLU A 15 -24.02 24.26 16.23
N ILE A 16 -23.83 23.22 17.05
CA ILE A 16 -22.69 23.12 17.97
C ILE A 16 -21.40 22.92 17.18
N GLN A 17 -21.41 22.07 16.15
CA GLN A 17 -20.28 21.89 15.24
C GLN A 17 -19.95 23.19 14.51
N VAL A 18 -20.96 23.87 13.96
CA VAL A 18 -20.79 25.17 13.27
C VAL A 18 -20.15 26.19 14.20
N LYS A 19 -20.65 26.34 15.43
CA LYS A 19 -20.07 27.25 16.44
C LYS A 19 -18.62 26.88 16.77
N ARG A 20 -18.33 25.58 16.94
CA ARG A 20 -16.97 25.10 17.20
C ARG A 20 -16.03 25.46 16.05
N ILE A 21 -16.42 25.18 14.81
CA ILE A 21 -15.57 25.39 13.62
C ILE A 21 -15.33 26.87 13.38
N LYS A 22 -16.34 27.73 13.60
CA LYS A 22 -16.14 29.19 13.57
C LYS A 22 -15.08 29.63 14.58
N LYS A 23 -15.13 29.11 15.81
CA LYS A 23 -14.13 29.41 16.85
C LYS A 23 -12.73 28.90 16.46
N GLU A 24 -12.63 27.72 15.87
CA GLU A 24 -11.37 27.15 15.36
C GLU A 24 -10.75 28.03 14.26
N ILE A 25 -11.53 28.38 13.24
CA ILE A 25 -11.10 29.24 12.13
C ILE A 25 -10.68 30.62 12.63
N GLN A 26 -11.42 31.19 13.58
CA GLN A 26 -11.05 32.45 14.20
C GLN A 26 -9.72 32.33 14.95
N SER A 27 -9.50 31.22 15.66
CA SER A 27 -8.24 30.97 16.37
C SER A 27 -7.06 30.80 15.40
N LEU A 28 -7.26 30.18 14.23
CA LEU A 28 -6.25 30.09 13.17
C LEU A 28 -5.82 31.46 12.63
N THR A 29 -6.65 32.50 12.71
CA THR A 29 -6.25 33.86 12.29
C THR A 29 -5.13 34.44 13.16
N GLN A 30 -4.94 33.94 14.38
CA GLN A 30 -3.85 34.36 15.27
C GLN A 30 -2.49 33.94 14.72
N LEU A 31 -2.43 32.80 14.01
CA LEU A 31 -1.21 32.26 13.40
C LEU A 31 -0.72 33.08 12.20
N LYS A 32 -1.56 33.95 11.63
CA LYS A 32 -1.13 34.88 10.56
C LYS A 32 -0.03 35.84 11.00
N LYS A 33 0.15 36.00 12.32
CA LYS A 33 1.23 36.81 12.91
C LYS A 33 2.52 36.02 13.15
N GLU A 34 2.48 34.69 12.96
CA GLU A 34 3.58 33.75 13.22
C GLU A 34 4.11 33.16 11.89
N ASP A 35 4.12 33.97 10.83
CA ASP A 35 4.57 33.61 9.47
C ASP A 35 3.79 32.50 8.74
N PHE A 36 2.65 32.06 9.28
CA PHE A 36 1.74 31.15 8.58
C PHE A 36 0.75 31.91 7.70
N LYS A 37 0.58 31.47 6.46
CA LYS A 37 -0.49 31.94 5.58
C LYS A 37 -1.59 30.90 5.48
N ILE A 38 -2.77 31.26 6.00
CA ILE A 38 -3.94 30.37 6.07
C ILE A 38 -4.95 30.73 4.98
N THR A 39 -5.32 29.75 4.15
CA THR A 39 -6.35 29.86 3.10
C THR A 39 -7.42 28.80 3.32
N LEU A 40 -8.69 29.17 3.20
CA LEU A 40 -9.81 28.24 3.28
C LEU A 40 -10.33 27.93 1.88
N LYS A 41 -10.62 26.66 1.60
CA LYS A 41 -11.22 26.18 0.37
C LYS A 41 -12.35 25.22 0.69
N THR A 42 -13.41 25.27 -0.10
CA THR A 42 -14.47 24.25 -0.06
C THR A 42 -14.03 23.09 -0.92
N LEU A 43 -14.04 21.90 -0.35
CA LEU A 43 -13.89 20.67 -1.09
C LEU A 43 -15.03 19.73 -0.71
N SER A 44 -16.26 20.05 -1.15
CA SER A 44 -17.47 19.32 -0.77
C SER A 44 -17.28 17.80 -0.85
N PRO A 45 -17.54 17.04 0.24
CA PRO A 45 -18.23 17.44 1.47
C PRO A 45 -17.32 17.95 2.62
N ASN A 46 -16.06 18.28 2.35
CA ASN A 46 -15.05 18.64 3.34
C ASN A 46 -14.69 20.15 3.32
N LEU A 47 -14.32 20.69 4.48
CA LEU A 47 -13.64 21.97 4.56
C LEU A 47 -12.14 21.74 4.47
N GLN A 48 -11.49 22.35 3.48
CA GLN A 48 -10.04 22.31 3.33
C GLN A 48 -9.41 23.59 3.88
N ILE A 49 -8.40 23.43 4.73
CA ILE A 49 -7.61 24.51 5.32
C ILE A 49 -6.18 24.34 4.83
N ILE A 50 -5.75 25.23 3.95
CA ILE A 50 -4.39 25.27 3.43
C ILE A 50 -3.54 26.14 4.34
N VAL A 51 -2.43 25.59 4.81
CA VAL A 51 -1.43 26.23 5.66
C VAL A 51 -0.13 26.30 4.88
N GLU A 52 0.28 27.51 4.54
CA GLU A 52 1.55 27.79 3.87
C GLU A 52 2.54 28.33 4.90
N MET A 53 3.69 27.66 5.01
CA MET A 53 4.78 27.96 5.93
C MET A 53 5.99 28.54 5.17
N PRO A 54 6.85 29.31 5.84
CA PRO A 54 8.12 29.73 5.28
C PRO A 54 8.98 28.54 4.83
N PRO A 55 9.86 28.77 3.84
CA PRO A 55 10.81 27.75 3.41
C PRO A 55 11.71 27.23 4.53
N ILE A 56 12.04 25.94 4.44
CA ILE A 56 13.14 25.32 5.19
C ILE A 56 14.17 24.88 4.15
N LYS A 57 15.29 25.61 4.07
CA LYS A 57 16.30 25.49 3.00
C LYS A 57 16.74 24.04 2.77
N GLN A 58 16.90 23.28 3.85
CA GLN A 58 17.35 21.89 3.86
C GLN A 58 16.32 20.93 3.26
N LEU A 59 15.03 21.23 3.39
CA LEU A 59 13.95 20.34 2.94
C LEU A 59 13.46 20.68 1.54
N ASN A 60 13.29 21.96 1.19
CA ASN A 60 12.54 22.32 -0.02
C ASN A 60 13.11 23.49 -0.83
N SER A 61 14.42 23.69 -0.80
CA SER A 61 15.14 24.60 -1.72
C SER A 61 14.56 26.02 -1.77
N ASN A 62 14.18 26.56 -0.62
CA ASN A 62 13.60 27.90 -0.46
C ASN A 62 12.19 28.12 -1.04
N LYS A 63 11.42 27.06 -1.31
CA LYS A 63 9.99 27.20 -1.64
C LYS A 63 9.12 27.23 -0.37
N PRO A 64 7.88 27.73 -0.38
CA PRO A 64 6.98 27.54 0.76
C PRO A 64 6.66 26.05 1.00
N ILE A 65 6.47 25.66 2.27
CA ILE A 65 5.97 24.31 2.62
C ILE A 65 4.47 24.41 2.84
N ILE A 66 3.70 23.57 2.16
CA ILE A 66 2.24 23.62 2.19
C ILE A 66 1.69 22.35 2.84
N PHE A 67 0.83 22.54 3.84
CA PHE A 67 -0.01 21.51 4.44
C PHE A 67 -1.48 21.76 4.10
N ALA A 68 -2.27 20.70 4.06
CA ALA A 68 -3.71 20.77 3.94
C ALA A 68 -4.38 19.98 5.07
N LEU A 69 -5.24 20.64 5.83
CA LEU A 69 -6.12 20.01 6.81
C LEU A 69 -7.51 19.84 6.21
N TYR A 70 -8.11 18.67 6.41
CA TYR A 70 -9.47 18.37 5.94
C TYR A 70 -10.39 18.08 7.10
N LEU A 71 -11.48 18.84 7.18
CA LEU A 71 -12.54 18.63 8.16
C LEU A 71 -13.76 18.07 7.44
N ASP A 72 -14.14 16.84 7.77
CA ASP A 72 -15.40 16.27 7.31
C ASP A 72 -16.55 16.69 8.23
N SER A 73 -17.78 16.36 7.85
CA SER A 73 -19.00 16.67 8.61
C SER A 73 -19.05 16.09 10.03
N ARG A 74 -18.14 15.18 10.40
CA ARG A 74 -18.05 14.53 11.72
C ARG A 74 -17.09 15.24 12.65
N PHE A 75 -16.23 16.14 12.16
CA PHE A 75 -15.42 17.01 13.01
C PHE A 75 -16.31 17.82 13.98
N PRO A 76 -15.92 18.02 15.27
CA PRO A 76 -14.66 17.68 15.93
C PRO A 76 -14.61 16.29 16.57
N PHE A 77 -15.64 15.45 16.39
CA PHE A 77 -15.69 14.14 17.04
C PHE A 77 -14.74 13.13 16.38
N VAL A 78 -14.43 13.36 15.10
CA VAL A 78 -13.36 12.68 14.35
C VAL A 78 -12.22 13.68 14.10
N PHE A 79 -10.99 13.17 14.08
CA PHE A 79 -9.81 13.98 13.82
C PHE A 79 -9.81 14.56 12.40
N PRO A 80 -9.16 15.71 12.20
CA PRO A 80 -8.91 16.21 10.86
C PRO A 80 -7.84 15.35 10.18
N LYS A 81 -7.94 15.17 8.86
CA LYS A 81 -6.81 14.61 8.10
C LYS A 81 -5.79 15.70 7.83
N VAL A 82 -4.50 15.37 7.86
CA VAL A 82 -3.41 16.30 7.56
C VAL A 82 -2.52 15.73 6.46
N HIS A 83 -2.45 16.43 5.34
CA HIS A 83 -1.59 16.07 4.21
C HIS A 83 -0.48 17.10 4.02
N ILE A 84 0.71 16.65 3.63
CA ILE A 84 1.78 17.51 3.13
C ILE A 84 1.60 17.61 1.61
N LEU A 85 1.50 18.82 1.08
CA LEU A 85 1.34 19.04 -0.37
C LEU A 85 2.67 19.32 -1.06
N SER A 86 3.62 19.93 -0.35
CA SER A 86 4.95 20.22 -0.91
C SER A 86 5.89 19.03 -0.82
N GLN A 87 6.77 18.89 -1.81
CA GLN A 87 7.89 17.96 -1.72
C GLN A 87 8.94 18.49 -0.74
N VAL A 88 9.17 17.72 0.32
CA VAL A 88 10.15 18.05 1.39
C VAL A 88 11.27 17.02 1.52
N THR A 89 11.11 15.82 0.99
CA THR A 89 12.08 14.72 1.09
C THR A 89 12.01 13.82 -0.15
N LYS A 90 12.97 12.87 -0.23
CA LYS A 90 12.92 11.69 -1.10
C LYS A 90 13.22 10.44 -0.25
N PRO A 91 12.27 9.51 -0.07
CA PRO A 91 10.93 9.45 -0.66
C PRO A 91 10.03 10.66 -0.33
N THR A 92 9.11 11.00 -1.24
CA THR A 92 8.17 12.11 -1.06
C THR A 92 7.19 11.81 0.07
N LEU A 93 6.93 12.82 0.90
CA LEU A 93 5.81 12.82 1.85
C LEU A 93 4.53 13.41 1.24
N SER A 94 4.63 13.98 0.03
CA SER A 94 3.48 14.50 -0.72
C SER A 94 2.85 13.40 -1.57
N ASP A 95 2.39 12.33 -0.92
CA ASP A 95 1.80 11.15 -1.55
C ASP A 95 0.39 10.82 -1.02
N GLY A 96 -0.23 11.76 -0.31
CA GLY A 96 -1.61 11.65 0.17
C GLY A 96 -1.79 10.86 1.47
N ARG A 97 -0.71 10.46 2.16
CA ARG A 97 -0.81 9.92 3.52
C ARG A 97 -1.35 10.97 4.49
N ASP A 98 -2.12 10.52 5.47
CA ASP A 98 -2.55 11.32 6.61
C ASP A 98 -1.49 11.27 7.72
N TYR A 99 -0.97 12.44 8.09
CA TYR A 99 0.12 12.62 9.06
C TYR A 99 -0.34 13.08 10.44
N ILE A 100 -1.66 13.20 10.67
CA ILE A 100 -2.19 13.78 11.92
C ILE A 100 -1.59 13.14 13.18
N GLU A 101 -1.55 11.81 13.25
CA GLU A 101 -1.02 11.08 14.41
C GLU A 101 0.48 11.31 14.62
N ASN A 102 1.24 11.48 13.54
CA ASN A 102 2.67 11.79 13.62
C ASN A 102 2.90 13.22 14.12
N ILE A 103 1.98 14.14 13.85
CA ILE A 103 2.09 15.55 14.22
C ILE A 103 1.70 15.75 15.68
N ILE A 104 0.54 15.24 16.11
CA ILE A 104 0.06 15.42 17.49
C ILE A 104 0.78 14.52 18.50
N SER A 105 1.48 13.48 18.02
CA SER A 105 2.26 12.55 18.85
C SER A 105 1.48 11.96 20.04
N GLY A 106 0.18 11.70 19.85
CA GLY A 106 -0.73 11.25 20.90
C GLY A 106 -2.12 10.88 20.36
N PRO A 107 -3.03 10.36 21.22
CA PRO A 107 -4.39 10.05 20.80
C PRO A 107 -5.17 11.33 20.48
N TRP A 108 -6.03 11.28 19.47
CA TRP A 108 -6.94 12.37 19.17
C TRP A 108 -7.91 12.63 20.34
N SER A 109 -8.15 13.91 20.61
CA SER A 109 -9.21 14.37 21.49
C SER A 109 -9.92 15.57 20.85
N PRO A 110 -11.26 15.67 20.88
CA PRO A 110 -11.99 16.84 20.43
C PRO A 110 -11.61 18.15 21.16
N SER A 111 -10.88 18.06 22.27
CA SER A 111 -10.32 19.23 22.97
C SER A 111 -9.13 19.85 22.23
N ILE A 112 -8.43 19.09 21.39
CA ILE A 112 -7.30 19.58 20.58
C ILE A 112 -7.84 20.55 19.54
N LEU A 113 -7.24 21.74 19.49
CA LEU A 113 -7.65 22.83 18.61
C LEU A 113 -6.82 22.81 17.33
N LEU A 114 -7.39 23.23 16.20
CA LEU A 114 -6.69 23.25 14.91
C LEU A 114 -5.45 24.14 14.96
N TYR A 115 -5.48 25.22 15.74
CA TYR A 115 -4.31 26.08 15.90
C TYR A 115 -3.15 25.36 16.59
N GLU A 116 -3.42 24.42 17.51
CA GLU A 116 -2.41 23.65 18.22
C GLU A 116 -1.73 22.68 17.26
N ILE A 117 -2.51 22.03 16.40
CA ILE A 117 -2.01 21.15 15.35
C ILE A 117 -1.07 21.92 14.42
N VAL A 118 -1.48 23.10 13.95
CA VAL A 118 -0.65 23.91 13.04
C VAL A 118 0.64 24.37 13.73
N LYS A 119 0.60 24.71 15.03
CA LYS A 119 1.80 25.05 15.80
C LYS A 119 2.80 23.91 15.94
N MET A 120 2.37 22.66 15.76
CA MET A 120 3.26 21.50 15.80
C MET A 120 3.96 21.22 14.45
N PHE A 121 3.54 21.84 13.35
CA PHE A 121 4.14 21.61 12.03
C PHE A 121 5.65 21.90 11.98
N PRO A 122 6.19 23.01 12.55
CA PRO A 122 7.63 23.26 12.57
C PRO A 122 8.41 22.14 13.26
N GLN A 123 7.96 21.71 14.44
CA GLN A 123 8.62 20.64 15.19
C GLN A 123 8.57 19.29 14.46
N PHE A 124 7.44 19.00 13.81
CA PHE A 124 7.32 17.83 12.96
C PHE A 124 8.34 17.89 11.81
N LEU A 125 8.45 19.02 11.10
CA LEU A 125 9.42 19.23 10.01
C LEU A 125 10.87 19.16 10.48
N GLU A 126 11.22 19.66 11.66
CA GLU A 126 12.57 19.49 12.24
C GLU A 126 12.90 18.00 12.43
N THR A 127 11.91 17.19 12.80
CA THR A 127 12.09 15.74 12.94
C THR A 127 12.28 15.08 11.57
N ILE A 128 11.57 15.57 10.54
CA ILE A 128 11.78 15.14 9.15
C ILE A 128 13.19 15.52 8.68
N GLU A 129 13.65 16.74 8.92
CA GLU A 129 14.97 17.23 8.54
C GLU A 129 16.09 16.37 9.14
N LYS A 130 15.98 16.03 10.44
CA LYS A 130 16.94 15.14 11.12
C LYS A 130 16.99 13.75 10.51
N ASN A 131 15.89 13.28 9.93
CA ASN A 131 15.74 11.94 9.36
C ASN A 131 15.60 11.93 7.83
N GLN A 132 15.92 13.02 7.14
CA GLN A 132 15.66 13.17 5.70
C GLN A 132 16.36 12.12 4.82
N ASN A 133 17.46 11.53 5.33
CA ASN A 133 18.22 10.47 4.67
C ASN A 133 17.81 9.06 5.12
N ASN A 134 16.94 8.93 6.12
CA ASN A 134 16.46 7.66 6.64
C ASN A 134 15.16 7.25 5.93
N LYS A 135 15.29 6.54 4.82
CA LYS A 135 14.16 6.10 4.00
C LYS A 135 13.15 5.27 4.79
N ASP A 136 13.61 4.33 5.63
CA ASP A 136 12.72 3.46 6.40
C ASP A 136 11.89 4.24 7.42
N TYR A 137 12.49 5.28 8.02
CA TYR A 137 11.75 6.21 8.87
C TYR A 137 10.68 6.95 8.07
N LEU A 138 11.05 7.56 6.94
CA LEU A 138 10.12 8.35 6.11
C LEU A 138 8.95 7.53 5.57
N LEU A 139 9.18 6.26 5.22
CA LEU A 139 8.12 5.36 4.73
C LEU A 139 7.13 4.94 5.82
N LYS A 140 7.55 4.89 7.10
CA LYS A 140 6.69 4.57 8.24
C LYS A 140 5.81 5.73 8.70
N LEU A 141 6.09 6.94 8.24
CA LEU A 141 5.27 8.11 8.55
C LEU A 141 3.97 8.10 7.78
N GLY A 142 2.94 8.68 8.38
CA GLY A 142 1.63 8.83 7.78
C GLY A 142 0.91 7.50 7.56
N LYS A 143 -0.39 7.57 7.31
CA LYS A 143 -1.22 6.40 7.06
C LYS A 143 -2.17 6.65 5.89
N TYR A 144 -2.46 5.58 5.16
CA TYR A 144 -3.60 5.53 4.27
C TYR A 144 -4.76 4.83 4.98
N GLN A 145 -5.99 5.21 4.63
CA GLN A 145 -7.19 4.50 5.04
C GLN A 145 -7.89 3.96 3.80
N GLU A 146 -8.02 2.65 3.72
CA GLU A 146 -8.80 2.01 2.65
C GLU A 146 -10.28 2.39 2.77
N ASN A 147 -10.95 2.43 1.62
CA ASN A 147 -12.33 2.87 1.43
C ASN A 147 -12.59 4.32 1.85
N GLN A 148 -11.54 5.10 2.04
CA GLN A 148 -11.67 6.51 2.36
C GLN A 148 -11.75 7.34 1.08
N GLU A 149 -12.58 8.39 1.12
CA GLU A 149 -12.60 9.44 0.11
C GLU A 149 -11.21 10.09 -0.03
N PHE A 150 -10.76 10.14 -1.29
CA PHE A 150 -9.53 10.75 -1.73
C PHE A 150 -9.85 11.81 -2.78
N ASP A 151 -9.36 13.03 -2.55
CA ASP A 151 -9.50 14.09 -3.53
C ASP A 151 -8.37 14.04 -4.55
N LEU A 152 -8.70 13.83 -5.83
CA LEU A 152 -7.71 13.84 -6.91
C LEU A 152 -7.12 15.24 -7.16
N ASN A 153 -7.79 16.31 -6.70
CA ASN A 153 -7.37 17.70 -6.88
C ASN A 153 -6.63 18.28 -5.67
N ILE A 154 -6.20 17.42 -4.74
CA ILE A 154 -5.46 17.79 -3.53
C ILE A 154 -4.17 18.59 -3.83
N GLY A 155 -3.63 18.49 -5.05
CA GLY A 155 -2.47 19.26 -5.50
C GLY A 155 -1.13 18.75 -4.96
N LEU A 156 -1.00 17.42 -4.84
CA LEU A 156 0.24 16.76 -4.43
C LEU A 156 1.35 16.98 -5.47
N GLU A 157 2.56 17.24 -4.99
CA GLU A 157 3.76 17.43 -5.82
C GLU A 157 4.50 16.11 -6.03
N ASN A 158 5.03 15.90 -7.24
CA ASN A 158 5.81 14.71 -7.63
C ASN A 158 5.05 13.39 -7.46
N VAL A 159 3.77 13.42 -7.85
CA VAL A 159 2.95 12.23 -8.05
C VAL A 159 2.39 12.25 -9.46
N GLU A 160 2.14 11.08 -10.02
CA GLU A 160 1.48 10.94 -11.32
C GLU A 160 0.12 10.26 -11.15
N TYR A 161 -0.89 10.82 -11.81
CA TYR A 161 -2.23 10.25 -11.89
C TYR A 161 -2.44 9.63 -13.26
N LEU A 162 -2.76 8.35 -13.32
CA LEU A 162 -2.95 7.62 -14.56
C LEU A 162 -4.28 6.88 -14.56
N GLN A 163 -5.04 7.05 -15.63
CA GLN A 163 -6.28 6.31 -15.86
C GLN A 163 -5.97 4.93 -16.45
N CYS A 164 -6.55 3.89 -15.87
CA CYS A 164 -6.40 2.52 -16.34
C CYS A 164 -7.65 1.69 -16.06
N LYS A 165 -7.58 0.40 -16.40
CA LYS A 165 -8.53 -0.61 -15.95
C LYS A 165 -7.78 -1.73 -15.24
N GLN A 166 -8.28 -2.14 -14.08
CA GLN A 166 -7.80 -3.31 -13.37
C GLN A 166 -8.60 -4.54 -13.81
N ILE A 167 -7.91 -5.64 -14.08
CA ILE A 167 -8.54 -6.92 -14.41
C ILE A 167 -8.64 -7.77 -13.15
N ILE A 168 -9.86 -8.11 -12.73
CA ILE A 168 -10.16 -8.96 -11.58
C ILE A 168 -11.10 -10.06 -12.05
N ASN A 169 -10.69 -11.33 -11.93
CA ASN A 169 -11.47 -12.50 -12.37
C ASN A 169 -11.99 -12.36 -13.82
N GLY A 170 -11.14 -11.85 -14.72
CA GLY A 170 -11.46 -11.62 -16.14
C GLY A 170 -12.33 -10.38 -16.43
N LYS A 171 -12.89 -9.71 -15.42
CA LYS A 171 -13.67 -8.48 -15.58
C LYS A 171 -12.77 -7.25 -15.48
N GLN A 172 -13.09 -6.21 -16.25
CA GLN A 172 -12.35 -4.95 -16.25
C GLN A 172 -13.07 -3.89 -15.43
N PHE A 173 -12.35 -3.27 -14.50
CA PHE A 173 -12.86 -2.20 -13.64
C PHE A 173 -12.07 -0.92 -13.88
N PRO A 174 -12.71 0.24 -14.16
CA PRO A 174 -12.02 1.50 -14.33
C PRO A 174 -11.35 1.93 -13.01
N ARG A 175 -10.09 2.35 -13.08
CA ARG A 175 -9.30 2.78 -11.93
C ARG A 175 -8.48 4.02 -12.27
N THR A 176 -8.26 4.86 -11.27
CA THR A 176 -7.21 5.88 -11.29
C THR A 176 -6.07 5.38 -10.41
N ILE A 177 -4.85 5.36 -10.93
CA ILE A 177 -3.67 5.05 -10.13
C ILE A 177 -2.92 6.35 -9.84
N LEU A 178 -2.60 6.57 -8.56
CA LEU A 178 -1.63 7.58 -8.14
C LEU A 178 -0.31 6.88 -7.84
N ILE A 179 0.77 7.34 -8.47
CA ILE A 179 2.11 6.77 -8.30
C ILE A 179 3.03 7.84 -7.73
N SER A 180 3.70 7.50 -6.62
CA SER A 180 4.80 8.26 -6.04
C SER A 180 6.07 7.41 -5.98
N ASP A 181 7.17 7.97 -5.48
CA ASP A 181 8.40 7.21 -5.19
C ASP A 181 8.25 6.30 -3.95
N SER A 182 7.17 6.41 -3.18
CA SER A 182 6.89 5.61 -1.99
C SER A 182 5.85 4.52 -2.24
N TYR A 183 4.73 4.89 -2.87
CA TYR A 183 3.52 4.08 -2.93
C TYR A 183 2.83 4.16 -4.29
N LEU A 184 2.09 3.11 -4.61
CA LEU A 184 1.10 3.07 -5.68
C LEU A 184 -0.28 2.93 -5.05
N LEU A 185 -1.16 3.90 -5.30
CA LEU A 185 -2.52 3.94 -4.79
C LEU A 185 -3.49 3.58 -5.91
N ASN A 186 -4.46 2.74 -5.60
CA ASN A 186 -5.50 2.31 -6.52
C ASN A 186 -6.84 2.90 -6.12
N LEU A 187 -7.35 3.81 -6.96
CA LEU A 187 -8.54 4.59 -6.68
C LEU A 187 -9.69 4.18 -7.60
N GLU A 188 -10.90 4.13 -7.06
CA GLU A 188 -12.15 3.92 -7.81
C GLU A 188 -13.01 5.18 -7.75
N TYR A 189 -13.53 5.62 -8.88
CA TYR A 189 -14.48 6.73 -8.92
C TYR A 189 -15.90 6.19 -8.78
N GLN A 190 -16.57 6.52 -7.68
CA GLN A 190 -17.93 6.10 -7.36
C GLN A 190 -18.70 7.26 -6.76
N ASN A 191 -19.97 7.45 -7.14
CA ASN A 191 -20.86 8.46 -6.55
C ASN A 191 -20.33 9.91 -6.57
N LYS A 192 -19.53 10.26 -7.58
CA LYS A 192 -18.82 11.57 -7.72
C LYS A 192 -17.62 11.77 -6.79
N GLU A 193 -17.20 10.72 -6.10
CA GLU A 193 -16.07 10.72 -5.19
C GLU A 193 -15.03 9.69 -5.67
N SER A 194 -13.75 9.92 -5.36
CA SER A 194 -12.73 8.88 -5.57
C SER A 194 -12.45 8.20 -4.25
N LEU A 195 -12.49 6.87 -4.23
CA LEU A 195 -12.25 6.05 -3.04
C LEU A 195 -10.94 5.31 -3.19
N LEU A 196 -10.12 5.29 -2.13
CA LEU A 196 -8.91 4.48 -2.10
C LEU A 196 -9.24 3.01 -1.81
N LEU A 197 -9.07 2.13 -2.79
CA LEU A 197 -9.35 0.70 -2.61
C LEU A 197 -8.22 -0.05 -1.93
N ASN A 198 -7.00 0.19 -2.38
CA ASN A 198 -5.78 -0.39 -1.83
C ASN A 198 -4.58 0.45 -2.23
N TYR A 199 -3.47 0.22 -1.54
CA TYR A 199 -2.19 0.84 -1.82
C TYR A 199 -1.07 -0.18 -1.58
N TYR A 200 0.01 -0.04 -2.33
CA TYR A 200 1.18 -0.91 -2.22
C TYR A 200 2.44 -0.06 -2.16
N SER A 201 3.39 -0.45 -1.31
CA SER A 201 4.70 0.19 -1.31
C SER A 201 5.44 -0.17 -2.59
N ILE A 202 6.04 0.82 -3.25
CA ILE A 202 6.90 0.58 -4.43
C ILE A 202 8.09 -0.31 -4.06
N ALA A 203 8.54 -0.30 -2.79
CA ALA A 203 9.59 -1.20 -2.31
C ALA A 203 9.19 -2.68 -2.40
N ASN A 204 7.88 -2.97 -2.32
CA ASN A 204 7.33 -4.33 -2.38
C ASN A 204 7.12 -4.81 -3.83
N LEU A 205 7.32 -3.95 -4.82
CA LEU A 205 7.15 -4.31 -6.23
C LEU A 205 8.34 -5.14 -6.73
N GLN A 206 8.20 -6.45 -6.78
CA GLN A 206 9.27 -7.35 -7.23
C GLN A 206 9.46 -7.30 -8.75
N LYS A 207 8.36 -7.43 -9.50
CA LYS A 207 8.40 -7.61 -10.96
C LYS A 207 7.30 -6.82 -11.65
N ILE A 208 7.64 -6.34 -12.84
CA ILE A 208 6.73 -5.68 -13.77
C ILE A 208 6.83 -6.45 -15.08
N GLU A 209 5.75 -7.05 -15.53
CA GLU A 209 5.71 -7.83 -16.77
C GLU A 209 4.67 -7.27 -17.71
N ARG A 210 4.99 -7.22 -19.01
CA ARG A 210 4.02 -6.87 -20.04
C ARG A 210 3.58 -8.13 -20.76
N VAL A 211 2.28 -8.40 -20.72
CA VAL A 211 1.66 -9.51 -21.45
C VAL A 211 0.61 -8.90 -22.39
N GLN A 212 0.93 -8.84 -23.68
CA GLN A 212 0.10 -8.21 -24.71
C GLN A 212 -0.22 -6.72 -24.37
N LYS A 213 -1.48 -6.42 -24.04
CA LYS A 213 -1.99 -5.09 -23.67
C LYS A 213 -2.13 -4.89 -22.15
N ASN A 214 -1.64 -5.85 -21.37
CA ASN A 214 -1.72 -5.85 -19.92
C ASN A 214 -0.33 -5.67 -19.31
N LEU A 215 -0.30 -4.98 -18.18
CA LEU A 215 0.84 -4.85 -17.29
C LEU A 215 0.52 -5.61 -16.01
N LEU A 216 1.36 -6.58 -15.66
CA LEU A 216 1.27 -7.35 -14.43
C LEU A 216 2.28 -6.78 -13.45
N LEU A 217 1.80 -6.39 -12.27
CA LEU A 217 2.60 -5.92 -11.16
C LEU A 217 2.59 -6.99 -10.07
N ASN A 218 3.76 -7.54 -9.77
CA ASN A 218 3.92 -8.59 -8.75
C ASN A 218 4.46 -7.97 -7.47
N TRP A 219 3.64 -7.98 -6.43
CA TRP A 219 3.93 -7.40 -5.13
C TRP A 219 4.24 -8.50 -4.11
N LEU A 220 5.32 -8.34 -3.36
CA LEU A 220 5.61 -9.15 -2.18
C LEU A 220 5.17 -8.41 -0.92
N MET A 221 4.17 -8.94 -0.24
CA MET A 221 3.64 -8.36 0.98
C MET A 221 4.53 -8.72 2.18
N ASN A 222 4.34 -8.01 3.29
CA ASN A 222 5.17 -8.20 4.50
C ASN A 222 4.98 -9.57 5.15
N ASP A 223 3.88 -10.26 4.87
CA ASP A 223 3.58 -11.62 5.31
C ASP A 223 4.15 -12.71 4.38
N GLY A 224 4.90 -12.31 3.34
CA GLY A 224 5.46 -13.19 2.31
C GLY A 224 4.48 -13.53 1.18
N SER A 225 3.22 -13.08 1.26
CA SER A 225 2.24 -13.35 0.20
C SER A 225 2.57 -12.58 -1.09
N LEU A 226 2.25 -13.19 -2.23
CA LEU A 226 2.40 -12.58 -3.54
C LEU A 226 1.05 -12.13 -4.08
N ILE A 227 0.95 -10.83 -4.38
CA ILE A 227 -0.22 -10.24 -5.02
C ILE A 227 0.12 -9.89 -6.47
N ILE A 228 -0.68 -10.38 -7.42
CA ILE A 228 -0.54 -10.04 -8.83
C ILE A 228 -1.66 -9.08 -9.21
N GLN A 229 -1.29 -7.84 -9.51
CA GLN A 229 -2.22 -6.83 -10.01
C GLN A 229 -2.10 -6.73 -11.53
N THR A 230 -3.19 -7.02 -12.23
CA THR A 230 -3.24 -6.90 -13.69
C THR A 230 -3.91 -5.59 -14.09
N LEU A 231 -3.20 -4.76 -14.85
CA LEU A 231 -3.64 -3.45 -15.31
C LEU A 231 -3.64 -3.39 -16.84
N THR A 232 -4.56 -2.62 -17.42
CA THR A 232 -4.53 -2.25 -18.83
C THR A 232 -4.83 -0.76 -18.98
N SER A 233 -4.18 -0.09 -19.92
CA SER A 233 -4.36 1.34 -20.18
C SER A 233 -4.16 1.62 -21.66
N ALA A 234 -4.79 2.69 -22.15
CA ALA A 234 -4.52 3.21 -23.49
C ALA A 234 -3.05 3.63 -23.63
N ASN A 235 -2.45 4.13 -22.55
CA ASN A 235 -1.05 4.59 -22.50
C ASN A 235 -0.20 3.63 -21.63
N ILE A 236 -0.23 2.33 -21.94
CA ILE A 236 0.45 1.29 -21.15
C ILE A 236 1.96 1.54 -21.02
N ASP A 237 2.60 2.09 -22.06
CA ASP A 237 4.02 2.43 -22.07
C ASP A 237 4.34 3.55 -21.07
N GLN A 238 3.50 4.59 -21.02
CA GLN A 238 3.63 5.66 -20.04
C GLN A 238 3.49 5.10 -18.62
N LEU A 239 2.46 4.29 -18.37
CA LEU A 239 2.24 3.66 -17.06
C LEU A 239 3.46 2.82 -16.62
N GLN A 240 3.96 1.97 -17.50
CA GLN A 240 5.13 1.14 -17.20
C GLN A 240 6.38 1.99 -16.95
N ASN A 241 6.62 3.02 -17.76
CA ASN A 241 7.77 3.91 -17.61
C ASN A 241 7.73 4.70 -16.30
N THR A 242 6.56 5.20 -15.90
CA THR A 242 6.36 5.89 -14.62
C THR A 242 6.63 4.96 -13.44
N ILE A 243 6.09 3.74 -13.44
CA ILE A 243 6.35 2.79 -12.35
C ILE A 243 7.84 2.43 -12.29
N ASN A 244 8.47 2.22 -13.45
CA ASN A 244 9.90 1.93 -13.54
C ASN A 244 10.76 3.09 -13.05
N SER A 245 10.44 4.34 -13.41
CA SER A 245 11.24 5.50 -13.00
C SER A 245 11.21 5.67 -11.47
N TYR A 246 10.05 5.49 -10.85
CA TYR A 246 9.91 5.52 -9.39
C TYR A 246 10.61 4.34 -8.71
N LYS A 247 10.53 3.12 -9.28
CA LYS A 247 11.27 1.94 -8.77
C LYS A 247 12.79 2.11 -8.89
N LEU A 248 13.29 2.62 -10.01
CA LEU A 248 14.73 2.84 -10.25
C LEU A 248 15.28 4.02 -9.44
N GLY A 249 14.48 5.08 -9.25
CA GLY A 249 14.80 6.22 -8.39
C GLY A 249 15.00 5.86 -6.92
N GLN A 250 14.60 4.65 -6.50
CA GLN A 250 14.81 4.15 -5.14
C GLN A 250 16.22 3.63 -4.85
N ASN A 251 17.16 3.58 -5.83
CA ASN A 251 18.55 3.10 -5.68
C ASN A 251 18.71 2.11 -4.52
N VAL A 252 18.05 0.96 -4.66
CA VAL A 252 18.33 -0.19 -3.82
C VAL A 252 19.79 -0.55 -4.08
N LYS A 253 20.61 -0.50 -3.02
CA LYS A 253 21.91 -1.17 -2.98
C LYS A 253 21.75 -2.49 -3.73
N LYS A 254 22.56 -2.72 -4.76
CA LYS A 254 22.73 -4.07 -5.30
C LYS A 254 23.01 -4.98 -4.11
N ILE A 255 22.00 -5.73 -3.71
CA ILE A 255 22.20 -6.90 -2.87
C ILE A 255 22.96 -7.84 -3.80
N ASN A 256 24.23 -8.10 -3.47
CA ASN A 256 25.03 -9.10 -4.15
C ASN A 256 24.19 -10.38 -4.23
N GLN A 257 24.05 -10.91 -5.43
CA GLN A 257 23.24 -12.11 -5.72
C GLN A 257 23.81 -13.40 -5.11
N ASP A 258 24.85 -13.30 -4.27
CA ASP A 258 25.61 -14.45 -3.79
C ASP A 258 25.31 -14.83 -2.32
N ASP A 259 24.58 -14.02 -1.54
CA ASP A 259 24.58 -14.18 -0.07
C ASP A 259 23.27 -14.65 0.60
N VAL A 260 22.24 -15.11 -0.13
CA VAL A 260 21.06 -15.71 0.55
C VAL A 260 20.58 -16.96 -0.15
N THR A 261 21.36 -18.02 0.06
CA THR A 261 21.12 -19.41 -0.32
C THR A 261 19.95 -20.06 0.45
N LEU A 262 18.85 -19.33 0.67
CA LEU A 262 17.69 -19.79 1.46
C LEU A 262 16.31 -19.53 0.83
N GLN A 263 16.21 -18.83 -0.31
CA GLN A 263 14.94 -18.63 -1.05
C GLN A 263 14.62 -19.74 -2.07
N LYS A 264 15.21 -20.92 -1.92
CA LYS A 264 14.90 -22.07 -2.81
C LYS A 264 13.51 -22.69 -2.59
N PHE A 265 12.69 -22.17 -1.67
CA PHE A 265 11.40 -22.76 -1.32
C PHE A 265 10.16 -21.91 -1.66
N GLU A 266 10.28 -20.67 -2.15
CA GLU A 266 9.09 -19.82 -2.39
C GLU A 266 8.67 -19.70 -3.87
N THR A 267 9.39 -20.37 -4.78
CA THR A 267 9.06 -20.38 -6.22
C THR A 267 8.35 -21.64 -6.71
N ILE A 268 7.86 -22.51 -5.83
CA ILE A 268 7.06 -23.66 -6.27
C ILE A 268 5.59 -23.27 -6.16
N GLN A 269 4.97 -22.96 -7.30
CA GLN A 269 3.51 -22.82 -7.37
C GLN A 269 2.91 -24.17 -6.99
N ILE A 270 1.85 -24.21 -6.17
CA ILE A 270 1.14 -25.47 -5.86
C ILE A 270 0.79 -26.28 -7.12
N TYR A 271 0.60 -25.60 -8.26
CA TYR A 271 0.43 -26.22 -9.57
C TYR A 271 1.63 -27.08 -10.02
N ASP A 272 2.87 -26.64 -9.77
CA ASP A 272 4.07 -27.42 -10.09
C ASP A 272 4.18 -28.64 -9.17
N LEU A 273 3.84 -28.50 -7.88
CA LEU A 273 3.78 -29.64 -6.96
C LEU A 273 2.72 -30.66 -7.39
N LEU A 274 1.51 -30.20 -7.73
CA LEU A 274 0.42 -31.05 -8.19
C LEU A 274 0.74 -31.72 -9.53
N GLN A 275 1.42 -31.01 -10.44
CA GLN A 275 1.87 -31.58 -11.70
C GLN A 275 2.97 -32.63 -11.49
N GLN A 276 3.95 -32.36 -10.61
CA GLN A 276 4.97 -33.34 -10.25
C GLN A 276 4.39 -34.56 -9.55
N LEU A 277 3.40 -34.38 -8.66
CA LEU A 277 2.67 -35.49 -8.06
C LEU A 277 2.03 -36.38 -9.13
N SER A 278 1.29 -35.78 -10.06
CA SER A 278 0.64 -36.51 -11.16
C SER A 278 1.65 -37.26 -12.04
N LEU A 279 2.79 -36.64 -12.37
CA LEU A 279 3.85 -37.29 -13.15
C LEU A 279 4.47 -38.48 -12.38
N ASN A 280 4.70 -38.33 -11.09
CA ASN A 280 5.25 -39.39 -10.24
C ASN A 280 4.24 -40.53 -10.02
N GLU A 281 2.94 -40.25 -9.94
CA GLU A 281 1.88 -41.29 -9.91
C GLU A 281 1.87 -42.11 -11.21
N ILE A 282 1.97 -41.42 -12.35
CA ILE A 282 2.05 -42.06 -13.66
C ILE A 282 3.35 -42.89 -13.77
N GLU A 283 4.48 -42.36 -13.32
CA GLU A 283 5.75 -43.08 -13.34
C GLU A 283 5.72 -44.33 -12.45
N LEU A 284 5.19 -44.22 -11.22
CA LEU A 284 5.06 -45.35 -10.31
C LEU A 284 4.17 -46.45 -10.88
N SER A 285 3.06 -46.07 -11.54
CA SER A 285 2.16 -47.03 -12.20
C SER A 285 2.81 -47.78 -13.36
N LYS A 286 3.83 -47.20 -14.00
CA LYS A 286 4.56 -47.78 -15.13
C LYS A 286 5.79 -48.57 -14.69
N ASN A 287 6.49 -48.12 -13.64
CA ASN A 287 7.70 -48.75 -13.15
C ASN A 287 7.84 -48.56 -11.63
N LEU A 288 7.33 -49.54 -10.89
CA LEU A 288 7.39 -49.57 -9.44
C LEU A 288 8.81 -49.95 -8.98
N ASN A 289 9.58 -48.95 -8.55
CA ASN A 289 10.92 -49.14 -7.98
C ASN A 289 11.17 -48.13 -6.84
N LYS A 290 12.28 -48.31 -6.12
CA LYS A 290 12.57 -47.51 -4.92
C LYS A 290 12.68 -46.01 -5.20
N ASN A 291 13.17 -45.62 -6.38
CA ASN A 291 13.33 -44.22 -6.74
C ASN A 291 11.98 -43.59 -7.12
N SER A 292 11.18 -44.24 -7.96
CA SER A 292 9.85 -43.74 -8.30
C SER A 292 8.93 -43.67 -7.07
N LEU A 293 9.06 -44.62 -6.14
CA LEU A 293 8.33 -44.62 -4.88
C LEU A 293 8.76 -43.45 -3.97
N ASN A 294 10.07 -43.25 -3.76
CA ASN A 294 10.59 -42.16 -2.94
C ASN A 294 10.22 -40.79 -3.51
N ASN A 295 10.27 -40.64 -4.84
CA ASN A 295 9.88 -39.41 -5.52
C ASN A 295 8.39 -39.11 -5.28
N LEU A 296 7.52 -40.12 -5.41
CA LEU A 296 6.10 -39.94 -5.16
C LEU A 296 5.79 -39.62 -3.69
N MET A 297 6.44 -40.32 -2.74
CA MET A 297 6.30 -40.02 -1.30
C MET A 297 6.74 -38.59 -0.98
N THR A 298 7.84 -38.13 -1.59
CA THR A 298 8.35 -36.76 -1.41
C THR A 298 7.35 -35.73 -1.95
N SER A 299 6.74 -35.98 -3.12
CA SER A 299 5.71 -35.09 -3.67
C SER A 299 4.46 -35.02 -2.78
N TYR A 300 3.98 -36.15 -2.23
CA TYR A 300 2.86 -36.13 -1.28
C TYR A 300 3.19 -35.34 -0.01
N GLN A 301 4.38 -35.53 0.56
CA GLN A 301 4.81 -34.80 1.76
C GLN A 301 4.88 -33.29 1.51
N GLN A 302 5.44 -32.86 0.38
CA GLN A 302 5.52 -31.44 0.00
C GLN A 302 4.12 -30.80 -0.16
N ILE A 303 3.16 -31.54 -0.72
CA ILE A 303 1.78 -31.05 -0.88
C ILE A 303 1.03 -30.98 0.46
N ILE A 304 1.22 -31.97 1.34
CA ILE A 304 0.64 -31.96 2.69
C ILE A 304 1.19 -30.78 3.49
N GLU A 305 2.51 -30.58 3.47
CA GLU A 305 3.16 -29.44 4.13
C GLU A 305 2.62 -28.11 3.61
N TYR A 306 2.50 -27.97 2.28
CA TYR A 306 1.91 -26.79 1.65
C TYR A 306 0.49 -26.52 2.17
N TYR A 307 -0.47 -27.43 1.97
CA TYR A 307 -1.87 -27.18 2.35
C TYR A 307 -2.07 -27.03 3.86
N SER A 308 -1.29 -27.76 4.68
CA SER A 308 -1.34 -27.62 6.14
C SER A 308 -0.85 -26.26 6.63
N ALA A 309 0.17 -25.67 5.99
CA ALA A 309 0.68 -24.35 6.32
C ALA A 309 -0.34 -23.23 6.05
N PHE A 310 -1.26 -23.43 5.09
CA PHE A 310 -2.35 -22.50 4.80
C PHE A 310 -3.65 -22.82 5.54
N SER A 311 -3.65 -23.78 6.48
CA SER A 311 -4.85 -24.25 7.17
C SER A 311 -5.97 -24.71 6.23
N ASP A 312 -5.61 -25.22 5.05
CA ASP A 312 -6.54 -25.71 4.04
C ASP A 312 -6.83 -27.20 4.28
N GLU A 313 -8.10 -27.55 4.46
CA GLU A 313 -8.55 -28.90 4.81
C GLU A 313 -8.18 -29.98 3.78
N ASP A 314 -7.82 -29.59 2.55
CA ASP A 314 -7.40 -30.49 1.48
C ASP A 314 -6.14 -31.30 1.83
N TYR A 315 -5.28 -30.85 2.77
CA TYR A 315 -4.12 -31.65 3.21
C TYR A 315 -4.54 -33.03 3.74
N LYS A 316 -5.73 -33.15 4.35
CA LYS A 316 -6.24 -34.41 4.94
C LYS A 316 -6.44 -35.48 3.86
N GLN A 317 -6.83 -35.08 2.66
CA GLN A 317 -6.97 -35.98 1.52
C GLN A 317 -5.61 -36.56 1.11
N TYR A 318 -4.58 -35.72 1.01
CA TYR A 318 -3.23 -36.16 0.62
C TYR A 318 -2.54 -37.01 1.69
N VAL A 319 -2.80 -36.75 2.98
CA VAL A 319 -2.39 -37.64 4.08
C VAL A 319 -3.00 -39.03 3.91
N THR A 320 -4.30 -39.09 3.58
CA THR A 320 -5.01 -40.37 3.37
C THR A 320 -4.46 -41.13 2.17
N LEU A 321 -4.16 -40.43 1.06
CA LEU A 321 -3.56 -41.03 -0.14
C LEU A 321 -2.15 -41.58 0.12
N LEU A 322 -1.32 -40.85 0.87
CA LEU A 322 0.01 -41.32 1.26
C LEU A 322 -0.07 -42.56 2.17
N GLN A 323 -1.00 -42.57 3.13
CA GLN A 323 -1.23 -43.73 3.99
C GLN A 323 -1.70 -44.95 3.19
N ALA A 324 -2.61 -44.76 2.23
CA ALA A 324 -3.08 -45.82 1.34
C ALA A 324 -1.95 -46.37 0.46
N LEU A 325 -1.07 -45.52 -0.07
CA LEU A 325 0.11 -45.92 -0.84
C LEU A 325 1.05 -46.80 0.00
N LEU A 326 1.36 -46.37 1.23
CA LEU A 326 2.24 -47.11 2.15
C LEU A 326 1.60 -48.41 2.64
N SER A 327 0.29 -48.56 2.57
CA SER A 327 -0.40 -49.77 3.01
C SER A 327 -0.40 -50.90 1.96
N ARG A 328 0.11 -50.65 0.74
CA ARG A 328 0.16 -51.68 -0.30
C ARG A 328 1.30 -52.68 -0.06
N GLU A 329 1.02 -53.97 -0.25
CA GLU A 329 1.99 -55.05 -0.02
C GLU A 329 3.21 -54.98 -0.95
N ASP A 330 3.03 -54.56 -2.21
CA ASP A 330 4.10 -54.41 -3.20
C ASP A 330 5.07 -53.26 -2.83
N VAL A 331 4.53 -52.16 -2.31
CA VAL A 331 5.28 -51.02 -1.79
C VAL A 331 6.10 -51.40 -0.54
N GLN A 332 5.49 -52.13 0.40
CA GLN A 332 6.16 -52.60 1.62
C GLN A 332 7.35 -53.52 1.30
N THR A 333 7.20 -54.36 0.28
CA THR A 333 8.27 -55.28 -0.18
C THR A 333 9.48 -54.51 -0.73
N ILE A 334 9.24 -53.40 -1.44
CA ILE A 334 10.31 -52.55 -2.00
C ILE A 334 11.01 -51.72 -0.92
N LEU A 335 10.25 -51.22 0.06
CA LEU A 335 10.82 -50.48 1.19
C LEU A 335 11.68 -51.36 2.10
N ALA A 336 11.30 -52.63 2.27
CA ALA A 336 12.06 -53.62 3.06
C ALA A 336 13.34 -54.14 2.36
N SER A 337 13.54 -53.84 1.07
CA SER A 337 14.71 -54.29 0.32
C SER A 337 15.96 -53.44 0.67
N PRO A 338 17.08 -54.07 1.13
CA PRO A 338 18.29 -53.35 1.53
C PRO A 338 18.96 -52.68 0.33
N ALA A 339 19.49 -51.46 0.52
CA ALA A 339 20.13 -50.68 -0.53
C ALA A 339 21.41 -51.39 -1.03
N LYS A 340 21.50 -51.62 -2.34
CA LYS A 340 22.74 -52.01 -3.02
C LYS A 340 23.49 -50.78 -3.49
#